data_AF-A0A9D6CEJ8-F1
#
_entry.id   AF-A0A9D6CEJ8-F1
#
_cell.length_a   1.000
_cell.length_b   1.000
_cell.length_c   1.000
_cell.angle_alpha   90.00
_cell.angle_beta   90.00
_cell.angle_gamma   90.00
#
_symmetry.space_group_name_H-M   'P 1'
#
loop_
_entity.id
_entity.type
_entity.pdbx_description
1 polymer ?
#
loop_
_entity_poly.entity_id
_entity_poly.type
_entity_poly.pdbx_seq_one_letter_code
_entity_poly.pdbx_strand_id
1 'polypeptide(L)' 'MNWESWGAFWAMGGYGLYVWGSFGVTLLCIVGEIWLLRRHRLQTWQRLKRLKSWDSQ' A
#
# COMPACT_ATOMS: atom_id res chain seq x y z
N MET A 1 7.51 9.10 29.85
CA MET A 1 6.98 8.81 28.50
C MET A 1 6.16 7.53 28.61
N ASN A 2 4.93 7.65 29.10
CA ASN A 2 4.08 6.51 29.48
C ASN A 2 3.03 6.31 28.39
N TRP A 3 3.22 5.32 27.52
CA TRP A 3 2.14 4.84 26.66
C TRP A 3 1.19 4.03 27.54
N GLU A 4 0.16 4.70 28.07
CA GLU A 4 -0.70 4.14 29.14
C GLU A 4 -1.54 2.94 28.70
N SER A 5 -1.77 2.72 27.40
CA SER A 5 -2.29 1.47 26.79
C SER A 5 -3.11 1.76 25.51
N TRP A 6 -3.42 0.70 24.77
CA TRP A 6 -4.49 0.67 23.77
C TRP A 6 -5.87 1.09 24.33
N GLY A 7 -6.08 0.99 25.64
CA GLY A 7 -7.31 1.43 26.31
C GLY A 7 -7.51 2.95 26.30
N ALA A 8 -6.43 3.73 26.39
CA ALA A 8 -6.49 5.20 26.29
C ALA A 8 -6.95 5.69 24.90
N PHE A 9 -6.65 4.91 23.85
CA PHE A 9 -7.08 5.17 22.48
C PHE A 9 -8.59 4.98 22.28
N TRP A 10 -9.15 3.95 22.93
CA TRP A 10 -10.60 3.69 22.89
C TRP A 10 -11.37 4.62 23.84
N ALA A 11 -10.74 5.00 24.95
CA ALA A 11 -11.28 5.94 25.94
C ALA A 11 -11.34 7.40 25.44
N MET A 12 -10.67 7.74 24.31
CA MET A 12 -10.76 9.05 23.66
C MET A 12 -12.13 9.37 23.02
N GLY A 13 -13.14 8.50 23.19
CA GLY A 13 -14.54 8.85 22.89
C GLY A 13 -14.83 9.13 21.41
N GLY A 14 -14.14 8.45 20.49
CA GLY A 14 -14.37 8.56 19.04
C GLY A 14 -13.32 9.34 18.25
N TYR A 15 -12.44 10.11 18.90
CA TYR A 15 -11.33 10.80 18.23
C TYR A 15 -10.26 9.85 17.66
N GLY A 16 -10.07 8.69 18.29
CA GLY A 16 -9.15 7.66 17.80
C GLY A 16 -9.49 7.17 16.39
N LEU A 17 -10.78 7.14 16.02
CA LEU A 17 -11.24 6.72 14.68
C LEU A 17 -10.86 7.73 13.59
N TYR A 18 -10.82 9.03 13.90
CA TYR A 18 -10.36 10.04 12.94
C TYR A 18 -8.87 9.91 12.66
N VAL A 19 -8.06 9.79 13.72
CA VAL A 19 -6.61 9.65 13.60
C VAL A 19 -6.26 8.36 12.86
N TRP A 20 -6.75 7.22 13.35
CA TRP A 20 -6.52 5.92 12.72
C TRP A 20 -7.18 5.80 11.34
N GLY A 21 -8.29 6.50 11.10
CA GLY A 21 -8.92 6.58 9.78
C GLY A 21 -7.99 7.19 8.74
N SER A 22 -7.34 8.32 9.03
CA SER A 22 -6.36 8.93 8.12
C SER A 22 -5.14 8.04 7.88
N PHE A 23 -4.63 7.36 8.93
CA PHE A 23 -3.56 6.37 8.77
C PHE A 23 -4.01 5.17 7.93
N GLY A 24 -5.25 4.70 8.12
CA GLY A 24 -5.85 3.61 7.37
C GLY A 24 -6.03 3.96 5.89
N VAL A 25 -6.52 5.17 5.58
CA VAL A 25 -6.62 5.68 4.20
C VAL A 25 -5.24 5.79 3.55
N THR A 26 -4.25 6.30 4.29
CA THR A 26 -2.86 6.39 3.80
C THR A 26 -2.28 5.00 3.50
N LEU A 27 -2.47 4.04 4.40
CA LEU A 27 -2.06 2.66 4.21
C LEU A 27 -2.77 2.04 2.99
N LEU A 28 -4.06 2.31 2.82
CA LEU A 28 -4.84 1.88 1.65
C LEU A 28 -4.27 2.41 0.34
N CYS A 29 -3.92 3.70 0.28
CA CYS A 29 -3.29 4.30 -0.89
C CYS A 29 -1.94 3.62 -1.21
N ILE A 30 -1.08 3.43 -0.20
CA ILE A 30 0.22 2.77 -0.37
C ILE A 30 0.04 1.34 -0.89
N VAL A 31 -0.87 0.56 -0.29
CA VAL A 31 -1.16 -0.81 -0.72
C VAL A 31 -1.70 -0.82 -2.16
N GLY A 32 -2.58 0.12 -2.50
CA GLY A 32 -3.11 0.30 -3.86
C GLY A 32 -2.01 0.58 -4.88
N GLU A 33 -1.09 1.50 -4.57
CA GLU A 33 0.07 1.79 -5.42
C GLU A 33 0.96 0.56 -5.60
N ILE A 34 1.32 -0.13 -4.52
CA ILE A 34 2.15 -1.34 -4.58
C ILE A 34 1.49 -2.42 -5.45
N TRP A 35 0.17 -2.58 -5.33
CA TRP A 35 -0.57 -3.54 -6.13
C TRP A 35 -0.56 -3.17 -7.62
N LEU A 36 -0.77 -1.88 -7.94
CA LEU A 36 -0.72 -1.37 -9.30
C LEU A 36 0.69 -1.52 -9.91
N LEU A 37 1.73 -1.16 -9.16
CA LEU A 37 3.14 -1.33 -9.53
C LEU A 37 3.50 -2.79 -9.79
N ARG A 38 3.04 -3.72 -8.93
CA ARG A 38 3.22 -5.17 -9.16
C ARG A 38 2.55 -5.62 -10.44
N ARG A 39 1.32 -5.15 -10.71
CA ARG A 39 0.57 -5.48 -11.93
C ARG A 39 1.27 -4.95 -13.18
N HIS A 40 1.73 -3.70 -13.17
CA HIS A 40 2.47 -3.11 -14.27
C HIS A 40 3.82 -3.79 -14.50
N ARG A 41 4.53 -4.15 -13.44
CA ARG A 41 5.78 -4.90 -13.55
C ARG A 41 5.57 -6.18 -14.35
N LEU A 42 4.56 -7.00 -14.01
CA LEU A 42 4.25 -8.22 -14.76
C LEU A 42 4.00 -7.96 -16.26
N GLN A 43 3.30 -6.87 -16.59
CA GLN A 43 3.02 -6.49 -17.98
C GLN A 43 4.29 -6.02 -18.73
N THR A 44 5.16 -5.25 -18.08
CA THR A 44 6.43 -4.79 -18.66
C THR A 44 7.37 -5.97 -18.91
N TRP A 45 7.41 -6.96 -18.02
CA TRP A 45 8.20 -8.17 -18.21
C TRP A 45 7.74 -8.98 -19.44
N GLN A 46 6.44 -9.04 -19.71
CA GLN A 46 5.91 -9.69 -20.92
C GLN A 46 6.29 -8.92 -22.20
N ARG A 47 6.29 -7.58 -22.16
CA ARG A 47 6.71 -6.73 -23.28
C ARG A 47 8.20 -6.90 -23.60
N LEU A 48 9.06 -6.94 -22.58
CA LEU A 48 10.51 -7.14 -22.76
C LEU A 48 10.83 -8.54 -23.29
N LYS A 49 10.14 -9.59 -22.81
CA LYS A 49 10.29 -10.95 -23.37
C LYS A 49 9.95 -11.01 -24.86
N ARG A 50 8.91 -10.27 -25.28
CA ARG A 50 8.55 -10.18 -26.70
C ARG A 50 9.67 -9.49 -27.48
N LEU A 51 10.14 -8.32 -27.06
CA LEU A 51 11.21 -7.61 -27.77
C LEU A 51 12.50 -8.45 -27.90
N LYS A 52 12.89 -9.16 -26.84
CA LYS A 52 14.06 -10.05 -26.88
C LYS A 52 13.94 -11.15 -27.93
N SER A 53 12.75 -11.69 -28.20
CA SER A 53 12.58 -12.75 -29.19
C SER A 53 12.66 -12.26 -30.65
N TRP A 54 12.45 -10.96 -30.90
CA TRP A 54 12.58 -10.36 -32.24
C TRP A 54 14.02 -10.01 -32.60
N ASP A 55 14.86 -9.68 -31.62
CA ASP A 55 16.29 -9.37 -31.81
C ASP A 55 17.16 -10.65 -32.00
N SER A 56 16.56 -11.83 -31.78
CA SER A 56 17.24 -13.13 -31.85
C SER A 56 17.11 -13.85 -33.21
N GLN A 57 16.52 -13.21 -34.23
CA GLN A 57 16.39 -13.71 -35.60
C GLN A 57 17.19 -12.83 -36.56
#